data_AF-A0A7H4MML2-F1
#
_entry.id   AF-A0A7H4MML2-F1
#
_cell.length_a   1.000
_cell.length_b   1.000
_cell.length_c   1.000
_cell.angle_alpha   90.00
_cell.angle_beta   90.00
_cell.angle_gamma   90.00
#
_symmetry.space_group_name_H-M   'P 1'
#
loop_
_entity.id
_entity.type
_entity.pdbx_description
1 polymer ?
#
loop_
_entity_poly.entity_id
_entity_poly.type
_entity_poly.pdbx_seq_one_letter_code
_entity_poly.pdbx_strand_id
1 'polypeptide(L)'
;MAKLLIKELEPYRPLFIEEPVLAEQAEYYPRLAAQTAIPLAAGERMFSRFEFKRVLEAGGLAILQPDLSHAGGITECFKIAGMAEAADVSLAPHCPLGPIALAACLHVDFVSYNAVFQEQEHGDSL
;
A
#
# COMPACT_ATOMS: atom_id res chain seq x y z
N MET A 1 -18.79 -7.83 1.70
CA MET A 1 -19.37 -6.85 0.75
C MET A 1 -18.38 -6.38 -0.31
N ALA A 2 -17.07 -6.38 -0.04
CA ALA A 2 -16.00 -5.98 -0.97
C ALA A 2 -16.23 -6.40 -2.44
N LYS A 3 -16.48 -7.69 -2.69
CA LYS A 3 -16.70 -8.21 -4.06
C LYS A 3 -17.78 -7.48 -4.86
N LEU A 4 -18.90 -7.16 -4.24
CA LEU A 4 -20.00 -6.46 -4.91
C LEU A 4 -19.57 -5.03 -5.26
N LEU A 5 -18.97 -4.32 -4.31
CA LEU A 5 -18.52 -2.94 -4.52
C LEU A 5 -17.41 -2.85 -5.56
N ILE A 6 -16.43 -3.76 -5.53
CA ILE A 6 -15.36 -3.84 -6.54
C ILE A 6 -15.97 -3.92 -7.95
N LYS A 7 -16.98 -4.80 -8.14
CA LYS A 7 -17.66 -4.96 -9.43
C LYS A 7 -18.36 -3.68 -9.89
N GLU A 8 -19.05 -3.00 -8.98
CA GLU A 8 -19.73 -1.73 -9.30
C GLU A 8 -18.74 -0.60 -9.61
N LEU A 9 -17.47 -0.71 -9.16
CA LEU A 9 -16.42 0.26 -9.43
C LEU A 9 -15.70 0.04 -10.77
N GLU A 10 -15.81 -1.13 -11.40
CA GLU A 10 -15.12 -1.47 -12.66
C GLU A 10 -15.35 -0.48 -13.82
N PRO A 11 -16.58 0.03 -14.07
CA PRO A 11 -16.81 1.00 -15.14
C PRO A 11 -16.00 2.30 -14.98
N TYR A 12 -15.65 2.66 -13.74
CA TYR A 12 -14.94 3.90 -13.43
C TYR A 12 -13.42 3.76 -13.51
N ARG A 13 -12.91 2.52 -13.58
CA ARG A 13 -11.47 2.22 -13.70
C ARG A 13 -10.63 3.00 -12.68
N PRO A 14 -10.92 2.89 -11.37
CA PRO A 14 -10.12 3.56 -10.36
C PRO A 14 -8.67 3.08 -10.43
N LEU A 15 -7.75 3.95 -10.00
CA LEU A 15 -6.32 3.64 -9.99
C LEU A 15 -6.03 2.40 -9.13
N PHE A 16 -6.67 2.29 -7.98
CA PHE A 16 -6.65 1.12 -7.11
C PHE A 16 -7.87 1.10 -6.18
N ILE A 17 -8.07 -0.01 -5.48
CA ILE A 17 -8.98 -0.15 -4.34
C ILE A 17 -8.15 -0.40 -3.10
N GLU A 18 -8.28 0.49 -2.13
CA GLU A 18 -7.56 0.47 -0.86
C GLU A 18 -8.31 -0.35 0.18
N GLU A 19 -7.57 -1.16 0.95
CA GLU A 19 -8.05 -1.93 2.11
C GLU A 19 -9.48 -2.51 1.96
N PRO A 20 -9.76 -3.31 0.90
CA PRO A 20 -11.08 -3.91 0.72
C PRO A 20 -11.48 -4.89 1.83
N VAL A 21 -10.51 -5.31 2.67
CA VAL A 21 -10.68 -6.15 3.85
C VAL A 21 -9.76 -5.62 4.97
N LEU A 22 -10.06 -6.02 6.20
CA LEU A 22 -9.21 -5.71 7.35
C LEU A 22 -7.80 -6.31 7.19
N ALA A 23 -6.79 -5.67 7.80
CA ALA A 23 -5.41 -6.13 7.73
C ALA A 23 -5.23 -7.58 8.26
N GLU A 24 -6.00 -7.96 9.28
CA GLU A 24 -6.02 -9.32 9.86
C GLU A 24 -6.60 -10.37 8.90
N GLN A 25 -7.22 -9.93 7.80
CA GLN A 25 -7.87 -10.74 6.78
C GLN A 25 -7.09 -10.71 5.45
N ALA A 26 -5.77 -10.48 5.50
CA ALA A 26 -4.92 -10.38 4.32
C ALA A 26 -4.93 -11.64 3.43
N GLU A 27 -5.32 -12.81 3.97
CA GLU A 27 -5.47 -14.05 3.21
C GLU A 27 -6.55 -13.97 2.10
N TYR A 28 -7.42 -12.96 2.12
CA TYR A 28 -8.45 -12.78 1.10
C TYR A 28 -7.98 -11.97 -0.12
N TYR A 29 -6.85 -11.26 -0.07
CA TYR A 29 -6.36 -10.47 -1.22
C TYR A 29 -6.23 -11.27 -2.51
N PRO A 30 -5.61 -12.48 -2.55
CA PRO A 30 -5.51 -13.26 -3.78
C PRO A 30 -6.87 -13.58 -4.40
N ARG A 31 -7.86 -13.89 -3.54
CA ARG A 31 -9.23 -14.21 -3.98
C ARG A 31 -9.95 -12.98 -4.53
N LEU A 32 -9.71 -11.80 -3.98
CA LEU A 32 -10.32 -10.56 -4.45
C LEU A 32 -9.67 -10.10 -5.76
N ALA A 33 -8.35 -10.12 -5.84
CA ALA A 33 -7.59 -9.77 -7.04
C ALA A 33 -7.95 -10.66 -8.24
N ALA A 34 -8.22 -11.96 -8.02
CA ALA A 34 -8.65 -12.86 -9.09
C ALA A 34 -10.03 -12.52 -9.71
N GLN A 35 -10.78 -11.59 -9.13
CA GLN A 35 -12.14 -11.22 -9.57
C GLN A 35 -12.21 -9.88 -10.30
N THR A 36 -11.12 -9.12 -10.38
CA THR A 36 -11.11 -7.81 -11.02
C THR A 36 -9.73 -7.51 -11.61
N ALA A 37 -9.67 -6.63 -12.60
CA ALA A 37 -8.41 -6.08 -13.10
C ALA A 37 -7.97 -4.81 -12.36
N ILE A 38 -8.82 -4.28 -11.46
CA ILE A 38 -8.47 -3.10 -10.65
C ILE A 38 -7.36 -3.48 -9.65
N PRO A 39 -6.25 -2.73 -9.60
CA PRO A 39 -5.19 -2.95 -8.61
C PRO A 39 -5.72 -2.89 -7.17
N LEU A 40 -5.27 -3.81 -6.32
CA LEU A 40 -5.54 -3.74 -4.88
C LEU A 40 -4.33 -3.14 -4.16
N ALA A 41 -4.59 -2.25 -3.21
CA ALA A 41 -3.59 -1.59 -2.39
C ALA A 41 -3.89 -1.83 -0.90
N ALA A 42 -2.84 -2.05 -0.10
CA ALA A 42 -2.95 -2.13 1.36
C ALA A 42 -1.58 -1.98 2.03
N GLY A 43 -1.57 -1.75 3.34
CA GLY A 43 -0.34 -1.77 4.13
C GLY A 43 -0.31 -0.79 5.29
N GLU A 44 -1.25 0.16 5.37
CA GLU A 44 -1.25 1.23 6.37
C GLU A 44 -1.28 0.74 7.82
N ARG A 45 -1.91 -0.43 8.05
CA ARG A 45 -2.06 -1.09 9.36
C ARG A 45 -1.19 -2.33 9.52
N MET A 46 -0.21 -2.55 8.64
CA MET A 46 0.73 -3.67 8.73
C MET A 46 2.05 -3.23 9.39
N PHE A 47 2.63 -4.14 10.17
CA PHE A 47 3.81 -3.88 11.00
C PHE A 47 4.98 -4.77 10.59
N SER A 48 6.18 -4.18 10.49
CA SER A 48 7.44 -4.85 10.18
C SER A 48 7.49 -5.55 8.82
N ARG A 49 8.68 -5.75 8.26
CA ARG A 49 8.84 -6.50 7.01
C ARG A 49 8.26 -7.91 7.04
N PHE A 50 8.06 -8.51 8.22
CA PHE A 50 7.59 -9.89 8.34
C PHE A 50 6.11 -10.04 8.02
N GLU A 51 5.28 -9.04 8.30
CA GLU A 51 3.88 -9.04 7.86
C GLU A 51 3.80 -8.82 6.36
N PHE A 52 4.47 -7.78 5.85
CA PHE A 52 4.54 -7.52 4.41
C PHE A 52 5.05 -8.72 3.61
N LYS A 53 6.07 -9.43 4.11
CA LYS A 53 6.58 -10.66 3.50
C LYS A 53 5.45 -11.70 3.32
N ARG A 54 4.61 -11.92 4.33
CA ARG A 54 3.50 -12.90 4.25
C ARG A 54 2.49 -12.52 3.19
N VAL A 55 2.18 -11.22 3.05
CA VAL A 55 1.20 -10.75 2.05
C VAL A 55 1.78 -10.79 0.64
N LEU A 56 3.07 -10.45 0.47
CA LEU A 56 3.78 -10.60 -0.80
C LEU A 56 3.86 -12.08 -1.25
N GLU A 57 4.16 -13.00 -0.34
CA GLU A 57 4.18 -14.45 -0.63
C GLU A 57 2.79 -14.99 -1.00
N ALA A 58 1.72 -14.48 -0.39
CA ALA A 58 0.34 -14.84 -0.73
C ALA A 58 -0.12 -14.24 -2.08
N GLY A 59 0.37 -13.05 -2.42
CA GLY A 59 0.03 -12.31 -3.63
C GLY A 59 -1.30 -11.56 -3.55
N GLY A 60 -1.69 -10.94 -4.68
CA GLY A 60 -2.98 -10.26 -4.84
C GLY A 60 -2.97 -8.76 -4.54
N LEU A 61 -1.91 -8.22 -3.94
CA LEU A 61 -1.68 -6.77 -3.86
C LEU A 61 -0.79 -6.34 -5.03
N ALA A 62 -1.15 -5.20 -5.63
CA ALA A 62 -0.36 -4.56 -6.67
C ALA A 62 0.43 -3.35 -6.13
N ILE A 63 -0.01 -2.79 -5.00
CA ILE A 63 0.62 -1.64 -4.33
C ILE A 63 0.69 -1.92 -2.82
N LEU A 64 1.87 -1.71 -2.22
CA LEU A 64 2.04 -1.69 -0.77
C LEU A 64 2.07 -0.26 -0.24
N GLN A 65 1.39 -0.04 0.87
CA GLN A 65 1.25 1.28 1.50
C GLN A 65 1.76 1.29 2.95
N PRO A 66 3.04 0.97 3.21
CA PRO A 66 3.56 1.02 4.58
C PRO A 66 3.49 2.44 5.13
N ASP A 67 2.96 2.60 6.34
CA ASP A 67 3.09 3.83 7.11
C ASP A 67 4.44 3.82 7.84
N LEU A 68 5.29 4.81 7.60
CA LEU A 68 6.60 4.87 8.23
C LEU A 68 6.55 4.96 9.77
N SER A 69 5.48 5.54 10.33
CA SER A 69 5.28 5.67 11.77
C SER A 69 4.82 4.36 12.42
N HIS A 70 4.21 3.45 11.65
CA HIS A 70 3.72 2.16 12.14
C HIS A 70 4.62 0.98 11.74
N ALA A 71 5.01 0.90 10.46
CA ALA A 71 5.69 -0.26 9.89
C ALA A 71 7.12 -0.45 10.39
N GLY A 72 7.75 0.59 10.97
CA GLY A 72 9.08 0.49 11.61
C GLY A 72 10.10 1.56 11.18
N GLY A 73 9.65 2.70 10.66
CA GLY A 73 10.51 3.82 10.27
C GLY A 73 11.16 3.67 8.89
N ILE A 74 12.00 4.65 8.55
CA ILE A 74 12.66 4.78 7.23
C ILE A 74 13.40 3.49 6.84
N THR A 75 14.24 2.95 7.74
CA THR A 75 15.05 1.76 7.45
C THR A 75 14.19 0.52 7.19
N GLU A 76 13.10 0.35 7.93
CA GLU A 76 12.23 -0.81 7.77
C GLU A 76 11.40 -0.69 6.48
N CYS A 77 10.87 0.50 6.20
CA CYS A 77 10.10 0.77 4.98
C CYS A 77 10.95 0.68 3.71
N PHE A 78 12.22 1.11 3.75
CA PHE A 78 13.14 0.91 2.62
C PHE A 78 13.40 -0.57 2.33
N LYS A 79 13.45 -1.42 3.36
CA LYS A 79 13.55 -2.88 3.17
C LYS A 79 12.25 -3.49 2.64
N ILE A 80 11.10 -2.98 3.08
CA ILE A 80 9.79 -3.36 2.54
C ILE A 80 9.70 -3.00 1.06
N ALA A 81 10.15 -1.80 0.68
CA ALA A 81 10.23 -1.36 -0.71
C ALA A 81 11.04 -2.32 -1.59
N GLY A 82 12.23 -2.73 -1.15
CA GLY A 82 13.06 -3.70 -1.88
C GLY A 82 12.45 -5.10 -2.00
N MET A 83 11.69 -5.57 -0.99
CA MET A 83 10.95 -6.83 -1.11
C MET A 83 9.79 -6.71 -2.12
N ALA A 84 9.09 -5.57 -2.11
CA ALA A 84 8.01 -5.28 -3.04
C ALA A 84 8.52 -5.21 -4.47
N GLU A 85 9.65 -4.54 -4.70
CA GLU A 85 10.33 -4.44 -5.99
C GLU A 85 10.68 -5.83 -6.55
N ALA A 86 11.24 -6.72 -5.71
CA ALA A 86 11.55 -8.09 -6.11
C ALA A 86 10.30 -8.94 -6.43
N ALA A 87 9.12 -8.51 -5.98
CA ALA A 87 7.84 -9.18 -6.21
C ALA A 87 7.00 -8.52 -7.32
N ASP A 88 7.55 -7.53 -8.03
CA ASP A 88 6.82 -6.72 -9.04
C ASP A 88 5.59 -5.99 -8.45
N VAL A 89 5.73 -5.52 -7.21
CA VAL A 89 4.71 -4.77 -6.46
C VAL A 89 5.18 -3.34 -6.24
N SER A 90 4.30 -2.39 -6.53
CA SER A 90 4.56 -0.96 -6.38
C SER A 90 4.53 -0.52 -4.92
N LEU A 91 5.17 0.60 -4.61
CA LEU A 91 5.19 1.23 -3.30
C LEU A 91 4.49 2.59 -3.34
N ALA A 92 3.65 2.86 -2.35
CA ALA A 92 3.03 4.17 -2.14
C ALA A 92 2.86 4.40 -0.63
N PRO A 93 3.86 4.95 0.08
CA PRO A 93 3.81 5.05 1.53
C PRO A 93 2.59 5.84 2.04
N HIS A 94 1.91 5.26 3.04
CA HIS A 94 0.82 5.93 3.74
C HIS A 94 1.36 7.09 4.58
N CYS A 95 0.71 8.24 4.52
CA CYS A 95 1.14 9.46 5.22
C CYS A 95 -0.06 10.37 5.57
N PRO A 96 -0.89 10.00 6.57
CA PRO A 96 -1.99 10.83 7.06
C PRO A 96 -1.51 11.82 8.15
N LEU A 97 -0.22 12.14 8.13
CA LEU A 97 0.50 12.80 9.22
C LEU A 97 1.17 14.09 8.73
N GLY A 98 1.64 14.88 9.69
CA GLY A 98 2.26 16.18 9.42
C GLY A 98 3.57 16.14 8.61
N PRO A 99 4.17 17.31 8.35
CA PRO A 99 5.23 17.49 7.35
C PRO A 99 6.51 16.67 7.60
N ILE A 100 6.77 16.27 8.84
CA ILE A 100 7.91 15.41 9.19
C ILE A 100 7.71 13.99 8.64
N ALA A 101 6.49 13.44 8.78
CA ALA A 101 6.15 12.14 8.24
C ALA A 101 6.19 12.18 6.70
N LEU A 102 5.65 13.24 6.09
CA LEU A 102 5.71 13.44 4.65
C LEU A 102 7.15 13.49 4.13
N ALA A 103 8.03 14.25 4.79
CA ALA A 103 9.44 14.29 4.42
C ALA A 103 10.10 12.90 4.51
N ALA A 104 9.78 12.12 5.55
CA ALA A 104 10.30 10.77 5.70
C ALA A 104 9.80 9.83 4.58
N CYS A 105 8.52 9.93 4.20
CA CYS A 105 7.95 9.12 3.14
C CYS A 105 8.58 9.47 1.77
N LEU A 106 8.67 10.77 1.45
CA LEU A 106 9.37 11.26 0.26
C LEU A 106 10.83 10.80 0.20
N HIS A 107 11.53 10.77 1.33
CA HIS A 107 12.90 10.25 1.38
C HIS A 107 12.99 8.78 0.97
N VAL A 108 12.02 7.95 1.35
CA VAL A 108 11.95 6.54 0.92
C VAL A 108 11.55 6.43 -0.55
N ASP A 109 10.59 7.23 -1.00
CA ASP A 109 10.15 7.25 -2.40
C ASP A 109 11.29 7.60 -3.37
N PHE A 110 12.06 8.65 -3.08
CA PHE A 110 13.15 9.09 -3.96
C PHE A 110 14.27 8.06 -4.14
N VAL A 111 14.36 7.06 -3.25
CA VAL A 111 15.38 6.00 -3.31
C VAL A 111 14.80 4.62 -3.66
N SER A 112 13.49 4.52 -3.94
CA SER A 112 12.80 3.27 -4.25
C SER A 112 12.29 3.29 -5.69
N TYR A 113 12.85 2.46 -6.57
CA TYR A 113 12.49 2.46 -8.00
C TYR A 113 11.02 2.10 -8.27
N ASN A 114 10.40 1.35 -7.36
CA ASN A 114 9.00 0.94 -7.45
C ASN A 114 8.03 1.91 -6.75
N ALA A 115 8.49 3.08 -6.26
CA ALA A 115 7.59 4.10 -5.73
C ALA A 115 6.79 4.78 -6.86
N VAL A 116 5.46 4.81 -6.73
CA VAL A 116 4.56 5.27 -7.81
C VAL A 116 3.80 6.56 -7.50
N PHE A 117 3.47 6.82 -6.23
CA PHE A 117 2.82 8.05 -5.77
C PHE A 117 2.95 8.18 -4.25
N GLN A 118 2.97 9.42 -3.76
CA GLN A 118 3.04 9.75 -2.34
C GLN A 118 1.72 10.35 -1.89
N GLU A 119 1.13 9.78 -0.83
CA GLU A 119 0.02 10.43 -0.14
C GLU A 119 0.50 11.73 0.52
N GLN A 120 -0.30 12.79 0.41
CA GLN A 120 -0.05 14.06 1.05
C GLN A 120 -1.36 14.61 1.64
N GLU A 121 -1.38 14.84 2.96
CA GLU A 121 -2.38 15.70 3.57
C GLU A 121 -2.10 17.15 3.16
N HIS A 122 -2.96 17.72 2.31
CA HIS A 122 -2.99 19.17 2.12
C HIS A 122 -3.71 19.76 3.32
N GLY A 123 -2.96 20.39 4.23
CA GLY A 123 -3.59 21.25 5.23
C GLY A 123 -4.42 22.31 4.50
N ASP A 124 -5.69 22.46 4.89
CA ASP A 124 -6.54 23.53 4.38
C ASP A 124 -5.78 24.85 4.55
N SER A 125 -5.45 25.50 3.44
CA SER A 125 -4.87 26.83 3.44
C SER A 125 -5.85 27.76 4.16
N LEU A 126 -5.46 28.27 5.33
CA LEU A 126 -6.09 29.46 5.93
C LEU A 126 -5.95 30.66 4.99
#